data_AF-A0A9P4HX77-F1
#
_entry.id   AF-A0A9P4HX77-F1
#
_cell.length_a   1.000
_cell.length_b   1.000
_cell.length_c   1.000
_cell.angle_alpha   90.00
_cell.angle_beta   90.00
_cell.angle_gamma   90.00
#
_symmetry.space_group_name_H-M   'P 1'
#
loop_
_entity.id
_entity.type
_entity.pdbx_description
1 polymer ?
#
loop_
_entity_poly.entity_id
_entity_poly.type
_entity_poly.pdbx_seq_one_letter_code
_entity_poly.pdbx_strand_id
1 'polypeptide(L)' 'TTAAVDQALNSLASCIRCRERRVGCDRMLPSCQACSQIGAECELYDHVLEAKFPRR' A
#
# COMPACT_ATOMS: atom_id res chain seq x y z
N THR A 1 -1.02 5.07 -22.44
CA THR A 1 -2.00 4.04 -22.00
C THR A 1 -1.83 3.68 -20.52
N THR A 2 -1.54 4.66 -19.66
CA THR A 2 -1.29 4.43 -18.21
C THR A 2 -2.52 4.70 -17.32
N ALA A 3 -3.51 5.44 -17.81
CA ALA A 3 -4.67 5.86 -17.00
C ALA A 3 -5.44 4.71 -16.33
N ALA A 4 -5.59 3.56 -17.01
CA ALA A 4 -6.25 2.39 -16.43
C ALA A 4 -5.42 1.75 -15.30
N VAL A 5 -4.10 1.76 -15.43
CA VAL A 5 -3.17 1.27 -14.40
C VAL A 5 -3.20 2.21 -13.20
N ASP A 6 -3.17 3.52 -13.43
CA ASP A 6 -3.23 4.53 -12.36
C ASP A 6 -4.55 4.46 -11.59
N GLN A 7 -5.67 4.22 -12.29
CA GLN A 7 -6.97 3.98 -11.65
C GLN A 7 -6.98 2.71 -10.80
N ALA A 8 -6.39 1.61 -11.30
CA ALA A 8 -6.27 0.36 -10.55
C ALA A 8 -5.36 0.51 -9.32
N LEU A 9 -4.26 1.27 -9.41
CA LEU A 9 -3.39 1.54 -8.27
C LEU A 9 -4.08 2.41 -7.22
N ASN A 10 -4.88 3.39 -7.64
CA ASN A 10 -5.64 4.26 -6.72
C ASN A 10 -6.78 3.53 -5.99
N SER A 11 -7.32 2.46 -6.57
CA SER A 11 -8.33 1.63 -5.90
C SER A 11 -7.75 0.69 -4.85
N LEU A 12 -6.43 0.51 -4.80
CA LEU A 12 -5.78 -0.29 -3.77
C LEU A 12 -5.98 0.32 -2.37
N ALA A 13 -6.10 -0.56 -1.38
CA ALA A 13 -6.11 -0.15 0.01
C ALA A 13 -4.78 0.52 0.40
N SER A 14 -4.85 1.51 1.28
CA SER A 14 -3.66 2.04 1.96
C SER A 14 -2.96 0.92 2.74
N CYS A 15 -1.62 0.95 2.80
CA CYS A 15 -0.89 -0.02 3.63
C CYS A 15 -1.23 0.17 5.11
N ILE A 16 -1.07 -0.90 5.89
CA ILE A 16 -1.40 -0.95 7.32
C ILE A 16 -0.72 0.21 8.06
N ARG A 17 0.59 0.42 7.84
CA ARG A 17 1.36 1.47 8.51
C ARG A 17 0.85 2.87 8.21
N CYS A 18 0.57 3.19 6.93
CA CYS A 18 0.02 4.49 6.55
C CYS A 18 -1.39 4.68 7.14
N ARG A 19 -2.20 3.61 7.19
CA ARG A 19 -3.53 3.61 7.79
C ARG A 19 -3.47 3.89 9.29
N GLU A 20 -2.60 3.20 10.03
CA GLU A 20 -2.39 3.39 11.48
C GLU A 20 -1.87 4.79 11.81
N ARG A 21 -0.93 5.31 11.00
CA ARG A 21 -0.36 6.65 11.17
C ARG A 21 -1.28 7.77 10.67
N ARG A 22 -2.40 7.43 10.00
CA ARG A 22 -3.33 8.38 9.38
C ARG A 22 -2.64 9.35 8.43
N VAL A 23 -1.71 8.84 7.61
CA VAL A 23 -1.00 9.60 6.57
C VAL A 23 -1.39 9.12 5.17
N GLY A 24 -1.14 9.96 4.16
CA GLY A 24 -1.36 9.59 2.75
C GLY A 24 -0.50 8.39 2.35
N CYS A 25 -1.12 7.40 1.70
CA CYS A 25 -0.42 6.29 1.06
C CYS A 25 -0.44 6.52 -0.45
N ASP A 26 0.73 6.69 -1.06
CA ASP A 26 0.88 6.86 -2.52
C ASP A 26 0.63 5.57 -3.30
N ARG A 27 0.52 4.41 -2.61
CA ARG A 27 0.18 3.09 -3.18
C ARG A 27 1.10 2.63 -4.31
N MET A 28 2.31 3.20 -4.40
CA MET A 28 3.31 2.71 -5.33
C MET A 28 3.72 1.27 -4.99
N LEU A 29 4.16 0.55 -6.02
CA LEU A 29 4.70 -0.80 -5.94
C LEU A 29 6.22 -0.77 -6.13
N PRO A 30 6.99 -1.65 -5.47
CA PRO A 30 6.55 -2.71 -4.53
C PRO A 30 6.26 -2.21 -3.10
N SER A 31 6.56 -0.94 -2.80
CA SER A 31 6.29 -0.31 -1.50
C SER A 31 5.87 1.14 -1.73
N CYS A 32 5.02 1.67 -0.84
CA CYS A 32 4.76 3.11 -0.86
C CYS A 32 6.02 3.90 -0.49
N GLN A 33 6.11 5.16 -0.92
CA GLN A 33 7.25 6.02 -0.62
C GLN A 33 7.47 6.18 0.88
N ALA A 34 6.39 6.37 1.65
CA ALA A 34 6.48 6.57 3.09
C ALA A 34 7.10 5.37 3.83
N CYS A 35 6.88 4.14 3.36
CA CYS A 35 7.52 2.95 3.92
C CYS A 35 8.94 2.76 3.36
N SER A 36 9.14 3.03 2.06
CA SER A 36 10.43 2.89 1.40
C SER A 36 11.50 3.82 1.99
N GLN A 37 11.14 5.06 2.30
CA GLN A 37 12.09 6.07 2.81
C GLN A 37 12.73 5.69 4.15
N ILE A 38 12.03 4.89 4.95
CA ILE A 38 12.45 4.50 6.30
C ILE A 38 12.82 3.01 6.39
N GLY A 39 12.80 2.29 5.26
CA GLY A 39 13.07 0.85 5.21
C GLY A 39 12.05 0.00 5.98
N ALA A 40 10.80 0.44 6.08
CA ALA A 40 9.76 -0.32 6.77
C ALA A 40 9.05 -1.31 5.84
N GLU A 41 8.54 -2.41 6.41
CA GLU A 41 7.66 -3.34 5.71
C GLU A 41 6.36 -2.64 5.28
N CYS A 42 6.03 -2.77 3.99
CA CYS A 42 4.78 -2.27 3.42
C CYS A 42 3.78 -3.41 3.30
N GLU A 43 2.87 -3.52 4.28
CA GLU A 43 1.90 -4.61 4.36
C GLU A 43 0.47 -4.14 4.05
N LEU A 44 -0.32 -5.02 3.45
CA LEU A 44 -1.77 -4.91 3.31
C LEU A 44 -2.45 -5.86 4.29
N TYR A 45 -3.63 -5.48 4.77
CA TYR A 45 -4.50 -6.38 5.51
C TYR A 45 -5.57 -6.92 4.58
N ASP A 46 -5.58 -8.24 4.36
CA ASP A 46 -6.62 -8.92 3.62
C ASP A 46 -7.75 -9.30 4.57
N HIS A 47 -8.93 -8.75 4.35
CA HIS A 47 -10.10 -8.99 5.19
C HIS A 47 -10.79 -10.34 4.93
N VAL A 48 -10.50 -11.00 3.80
CA VAL A 48 -11.02 -12.33 3.47
C VAL A 48 -10.18 -13.40 4.14
N LEU A 49 -8.85 -13.23 4.13
CA LEU A 49 -7.90 -14.16 4.75
C LEU A 49 -7.59 -13.83 6.23
N GLU A 50 -8.08 -12.69 6.72
CA GLU A 50 -7.81 -12.15 8.06
C GLU A 50 -6.30 -12.09 8.40
N ALA A 51 -5.49 -11.77 7.39
CA ALA A 51 -4.03 -11.86 7.47
C ALA A 51 -3.33 -10.65 6.84
N LYS A 52 -2.09 -10.44 7.26
CA LYS A 52 -1.20 -9.40 6.73
C LYS A 52 -0.34 -9.98 5.62
N PHE A 53 -0.22 -9.24 4.52
CA PHE A 53 0.59 -9.64 3.36
C PHE A 53 1.56 -8.53 2.97
N PRO A 54 2.85 -8.84 2.76
CA PRO A 54 3.80 -7.90 2.22
C PRO A 54 3.44 -7.56 0.77
N ARG A 55 3.70 -6.32 0.34
CA ARG A 55 3.54 -5.89 -1.06
C ARG A 55 4.73 -6.23 -1.96
N ARG A 56 5.84 -6.69 -1.37
CA ARG A 56 7.04 -7.13 -2.09
C ARG A 56 6.97 -8.61 -2.46
#